data_AF-F8X1T5-F1
#
_entry.id   AF-F8X1T5-F1
#
_cell.length_a   1.000
_cell.length_b   1.000
_cell.length_c   1.000
_cell.angle_alpha   90.00
_cell.angle_beta   90.00
_cell.angle_gamma   90.00
#
_symmetry.space_group_name_H-M   'P 1'
#
loop_
_entity.id
_entity.type
_entity.pdbx_description
1 polymer ?
#
loop_
_entity_poly.entity_id
_entity_poly.type
_entity_poly.pdbx_seq_one_letter_code
_entity_poly.pdbx_strand_id
1 'polypeptide(L)'
;MFIIEKEYTKNDIYNLLNVPLESQKGSWDTGYRSYNGDIYIFANIGTAGRTGVNHGNYWDKDKLVWFGKATSHKEQKLIKMMISSEVNVHMFFRNNSSNAFTYKGLGHALLFEGEKPIKIVWTFLDLTKKPSEQKLPIFGLDEIYQVYKEGKKSKSEVYLYQRSLSARKKCIEIYGCICSVCGFDFEKTYGLIGQGFIHIHHINQLSEIKNEYIIDPEKDLVPICPNCHSMLHKRNPSYTIEELKSLINKS
;
A
#
# COMPACT_ATOMS: atom_id res chain seq x y z
N MET A 1 -15.76 2.95 7.30
CA MET A 1 -15.37 3.13 5.89
C MET A 1 -15.55 4.60 5.52
N PHE A 2 -14.60 5.22 4.81
CA PHE A 2 -14.73 6.61 4.38
C PHE A 2 -15.62 6.72 3.15
N ILE A 3 -16.32 7.85 3.01
CA ILE A 3 -17.25 8.15 1.92
C ILE A 3 -16.60 9.20 1.02
N ILE A 4 -16.54 8.93 -0.28
CA ILE A 4 -15.93 9.83 -1.28
C ILE A 4 -16.70 11.16 -1.30
N GLU A 5 -15.97 12.27 -1.42
CA GLU A 5 -16.43 13.66 -1.33
C GLU A 5 -17.01 14.09 0.04
N LYS A 6 -17.01 13.20 1.05
CA LYS A 6 -17.41 13.59 2.41
C LYS A 6 -16.25 14.29 3.14
N GLU A 7 -16.59 15.29 3.94
CA GLU A 7 -15.65 15.99 4.81
C GLU A 7 -15.43 15.27 6.14
N TYR A 8 -14.19 15.30 6.61
CA TYR A 8 -13.74 14.70 7.86
C TYR A 8 -12.74 15.61 8.56
N THR A 9 -13.00 15.89 9.84
CA THR A 9 -11.98 16.42 10.73
C THR A 9 -11.00 15.32 11.13
N LYS A 10 -9.86 15.70 11.74
CA LYS A 10 -8.92 14.73 12.31
C LYS A 10 -9.57 13.86 13.38
N ASN A 11 -10.47 14.42 14.18
CA ASN A 11 -11.20 13.68 15.20
C ASN A 11 -12.15 12.65 14.58
N ASP A 12 -12.85 13.00 13.48
CA ASP A 12 -13.70 12.03 12.77
C ASP A 12 -12.87 10.86 12.24
N ILE A 13 -11.67 11.13 11.72
CA ILE A 13 -10.74 10.11 11.25
C ILE A 13 -10.27 9.22 12.42
N TYR A 14 -9.92 9.81 13.57
CA TYR A 14 -9.52 9.04 14.75
C TYR A 14 -10.63 8.10 15.22
N ASN A 15 -11.86 8.60 15.29
CA ASN A 15 -13.02 7.81 15.69
C ASN A 15 -13.29 6.67 14.69
N LEU A 16 -13.23 6.96 13.39
CA LEU A 16 -13.48 5.94 12.35
C LEU A 16 -12.41 4.85 12.29
N LEU A 17 -11.18 5.18 12.65
CA LEU A 17 -10.04 4.25 12.63
C LEU A 17 -9.75 3.65 14.01
N ASN A 18 -10.52 4.01 15.04
CA ASN A 18 -10.28 3.64 16.44
C ASN A 18 -8.84 3.96 16.90
N VAL A 19 -8.35 5.17 16.56
CA VAL A 19 -6.98 5.59 16.94
C VAL A 19 -6.91 5.84 18.44
N PRO A 20 -6.06 5.12 19.20
CA PRO A 20 -5.88 5.33 20.63
C PRO A 20 -5.45 6.76 20.94
N LEU A 21 -5.90 7.33 22.06
CA LEU A 21 -5.64 8.73 22.43
C LEU A 21 -4.15 9.08 22.45
N GLU A 22 -3.31 8.16 22.94
CA GLU A 22 -1.86 8.26 22.97
C GLU A 22 -1.20 8.28 21.58
N SER A 23 -1.92 7.81 20.55
CA SER A 23 -1.48 7.77 19.16
C SER A 23 -2.04 8.90 18.30
N GLN A 24 -2.89 9.77 18.86
CA GLN A 24 -3.46 10.93 18.19
C GLN A 24 -2.46 12.10 18.11
N LYS A 25 -2.71 13.05 17.19
CA LYS A 25 -1.83 14.19 16.88
C LYS A 25 -0.43 13.74 16.39
N GLY A 26 0.54 14.66 16.40
CA GLY A 26 1.94 14.37 16.10
C GLY A 26 2.11 13.97 14.64
N SER A 27 2.49 12.71 14.36
CA SER A 27 2.66 12.19 13.00
C SER A 27 1.42 12.40 12.12
N TRP A 28 0.20 12.45 12.69
CA TRP A 28 -1.04 12.75 11.96
C TRP A 28 -1.11 14.19 11.43
N ASP A 29 -0.35 15.12 12.00
CA ASP A 29 -0.30 16.53 11.62
C ASP A 29 0.79 16.81 10.57
N THR A 30 1.58 15.81 10.20
CA THR A 30 2.75 15.97 9.32
C THR A 30 2.46 15.75 7.83
N GLY A 31 1.20 15.81 7.41
CA GLY A 31 0.79 15.68 6.00
C GLY A 31 0.62 14.24 5.51
N TYR A 32 1.28 13.23 6.10
CA TYR A 32 1.00 11.82 5.83
C TYR A 32 1.46 10.90 6.98
N ARG A 33 0.79 9.75 7.14
CA ARG A 33 1.10 8.75 8.19
C ARG A 33 0.69 7.34 7.76
N SER A 34 1.47 6.34 8.14
CA SER A 34 1.04 4.93 8.14
C SER A 34 0.30 4.56 9.43
N TYR A 35 -0.79 3.82 9.33
CA TYR A 35 -1.56 3.32 10.46
C TYR A 35 -2.30 2.04 10.06
N ASN A 36 -2.20 0.98 10.88
CA ASN A 36 -2.83 -0.34 10.65
C ASN A 36 -2.60 -0.93 9.24
N GLY A 37 -1.38 -0.77 8.70
CA GLY A 37 -1.02 -1.31 7.38
C GLY A 37 -1.44 -0.45 6.19
N ASP A 38 -2.17 0.65 6.42
CA ASP A 38 -2.56 1.61 5.40
C ASP A 38 -1.80 2.93 5.56
N ILE A 39 -1.81 3.76 4.51
CA ILE A 39 -1.22 5.09 4.47
C ILE A 39 -2.33 6.12 4.28
N TYR A 40 -2.22 7.23 5.00
CA TYR A 40 -3.17 8.34 4.99
C TYR A 40 -2.42 9.61 4.60
N ILE A 41 -2.82 10.25 3.50
CA ILE A 41 -2.25 11.50 3.00
C ILE A 41 -3.27 12.64 3.22
N PHE A 42 -2.77 13.76 3.72
CA PHE A 42 -3.51 14.98 4.03
C PHE A 42 -2.90 16.15 3.26
N ALA A 43 -3.45 16.43 2.09
CA ALA A 43 -2.96 17.47 1.19
C ALA A 43 -3.70 18.80 1.39
N ASN A 44 -2.96 19.90 1.54
CA ASN A 44 -3.51 21.24 1.32
C ASN A 44 -3.29 21.60 -0.15
N ILE A 45 -4.35 22.02 -0.84
CA ILE A 45 -4.32 22.39 -2.26
C ILE A 45 -4.21 23.90 -2.37
N GLY A 46 -3.20 24.39 -3.08
CA GLY A 46 -3.00 25.82 -3.36
C GLY A 46 -2.79 26.71 -2.12
N THR A 47 -2.68 26.14 -0.93
CA THR A 47 -2.58 26.86 0.34
C THR A 47 -1.56 26.22 1.26
N ALA A 48 -0.93 27.04 2.11
CA ALA A 48 -0.07 26.56 3.17
C ALA A 48 -0.88 25.78 4.23
N GLY A 49 -0.29 24.70 4.76
CA GLY A 49 -0.88 23.98 5.88
C GLY A 49 -0.87 24.76 7.20
N ARG A 50 -1.35 24.14 8.29
CA ARG A 50 -1.30 24.75 9.64
C ARG A 50 0.13 25.04 10.12
N THR A 51 1.12 24.35 9.54
CA THR A 51 2.55 24.55 9.80
C THR A 51 3.18 25.66 8.94
N GLY A 52 2.39 26.36 8.11
CA GLY A 52 2.88 27.43 7.23
C GLY A 52 3.59 26.97 5.95
N VAL A 53 3.81 25.66 5.78
CA VAL A 53 4.46 25.10 4.58
C VAL A 53 3.43 24.91 3.46
N ASN A 54 3.63 25.59 2.34
CA ASN A 54 2.93 25.31 1.09
C ASN A 54 3.77 24.32 0.28
N HIS A 55 3.35 23.05 0.27
CA HIS A 55 4.02 22.00 -0.49
C HIS A 55 3.79 22.12 -2.00
N GLY A 56 2.92 23.02 -2.45
CA GLY A 56 2.61 23.19 -3.87
C GLY A 56 1.75 22.08 -4.43
N ASN A 57 0.92 21.40 -3.61
CA ASN A 57 -0.01 20.39 -4.15
C ASN A 57 -1.10 21.08 -4.98
N TYR A 58 -1.43 20.48 -6.12
CA TYR A 58 -2.48 20.99 -7.02
C TYR A 58 -3.20 19.86 -7.75
N TRP A 59 -4.38 20.18 -8.25
CA TRP A 59 -5.14 19.31 -9.14
C TRP A 59 -4.72 19.56 -10.59
N ASP A 60 -4.32 18.50 -11.29
CA ASP A 60 -4.24 18.49 -12.75
C ASP A 60 -5.40 17.64 -13.29
N LYS A 61 -6.49 18.32 -13.67
CA LYS A 61 -7.77 17.70 -14.03
C LYS A 61 -8.28 16.79 -12.90
N ASP A 62 -8.26 15.48 -13.11
CA ASP A 62 -8.71 14.43 -12.20
C ASP A 62 -7.58 13.84 -11.33
N LYS A 63 -6.33 14.28 -11.55
CA LYS A 63 -5.14 13.79 -10.86
C LYS A 63 -4.69 14.75 -9.79
N LEU A 64 -4.22 14.20 -8.68
CA LEU A 64 -3.58 14.99 -7.63
C LEU A 64 -2.07 14.97 -7.83
N VAL A 65 -1.47 16.14 -8.07
CA VAL A 65 -0.03 16.30 -7.99
C VAL A 65 0.33 16.63 -6.54
N TRP A 66 1.00 15.69 -5.89
CA TRP A 66 1.34 15.76 -4.48
C TRP A 66 2.85 15.82 -4.27
N PHE A 67 3.28 16.67 -3.35
CA PHE A 67 4.68 16.79 -2.94
C PHE A 67 4.83 16.34 -1.48
N GLY A 68 5.82 15.51 -1.24
CA GLY A 68 6.16 15.09 0.11
C GLY A 68 6.82 16.20 0.93
N LYS A 69 7.32 15.82 2.11
CA LYS A 69 8.14 16.72 2.94
C LYS A 69 9.41 17.12 2.19
N ALA A 70 9.98 18.28 2.50
CA ALA A 70 11.23 18.75 1.88
C ALA A 70 12.37 17.71 1.93
N THR A 71 12.38 16.84 2.95
CA THR A 71 13.37 15.77 3.12
C THR A 71 12.95 14.42 2.55
N SER A 72 11.75 14.30 1.99
CA SER A 72 11.22 13.03 1.46
C SER A 72 11.90 12.64 0.15
N HIS A 73 12.25 11.37 0.01
CA HIS A 73 12.95 10.82 -1.15
C HIS A 73 12.55 9.36 -1.41
N LYS A 74 12.76 8.87 -2.64
CA LYS A 74 12.35 7.53 -3.10
C LYS A 74 12.93 6.37 -2.29
N GLU A 75 14.09 6.55 -1.65
CA GLU A 75 14.70 5.50 -0.82
C GLU A 75 14.01 5.28 0.54
N GLN A 76 13.15 6.20 0.97
CA GLN A 76 12.46 6.06 2.26
C GLN A 76 11.44 4.93 2.21
N LYS A 77 11.47 4.04 3.22
CA LYS A 77 10.58 2.89 3.33
C LYS A 77 9.10 3.25 3.14
N LEU A 78 8.64 4.33 3.77
CA LEU A 78 7.25 4.77 3.67
C LEU A 78 6.86 5.25 2.27
N ILE A 79 7.79 5.87 1.54
CA ILE A 79 7.59 6.32 0.16
C ILE A 79 7.57 5.12 -0.79
N LYS A 80 8.47 4.14 -0.62
CA LYS A 80 8.42 2.89 -1.38
C LYS A 80 7.09 2.16 -1.19
N MET A 81 6.61 2.05 0.05
CA MET A 81 5.30 1.44 0.34
C MET A 81 4.15 2.22 -0.32
N MET A 82 4.19 3.56 -0.24
CA MET A 82 3.18 4.44 -0.85
C MET A 82 3.10 4.26 -2.38
N ILE A 83 4.22 3.97 -3.05
CA ILE A 83 4.29 3.78 -4.50
C ILE A 83 4.05 2.31 -4.91
N SER A 84 4.39 1.33 -4.06
CA SER A 84 4.38 -0.10 -4.43
C SER A 84 2.99 -0.70 -4.68
N SER A 85 1.91 0.05 -4.43
CA SER A 85 0.52 -0.44 -4.49
C SER A 85 0.22 -1.62 -3.54
N GLU A 86 1.14 -1.93 -2.62
CA GLU A 86 0.99 -3.02 -1.65
C GLU A 86 0.15 -2.62 -0.42
N VAL A 87 -0.07 -1.33 -0.25
CA VAL A 87 -0.84 -0.74 0.85
C VAL A 87 -1.87 0.24 0.31
N ASN A 88 -2.96 0.43 1.05
CA ASN A 88 -3.90 1.48 0.71
C ASN A 88 -3.30 2.84 0.94
N VAL A 89 -3.57 3.77 0.03
CA VAL A 89 -3.25 5.18 0.21
C VAL A 89 -4.56 5.96 0.25
N HIS A 90 -5.07 6.25 1.43
CA HIS A 90 -6.26 7.07 1.63
C HIS A 90 -5.92 8.55 1.45
N MET A 91 -6.59 9.21 0.53
CA MET A 91 -6.31 10.60 0.20
C MET A 91 -7.37 11.55 0.74
N PHE A 92 -6.91 12.52 1.52
CA PHE A 92 -7.69 13.60 2.08
C PHE A 92 -7.12 14.92 1.58
N PHE A 93 -7.97 15.84 1.13
CA PHE A 93 -7.54 17.15 0.66
C PHE A 93 -8.40 18.27 1.22
N ARG A 94 -7.88 19.49 1.19
CA ARG A 94 -8.65 20.70 1.46
C ARG A 94 -8.05 21.90 0.76
N ASN A 95 -8.89 22.88 0.44
CA ASN A 95 -8.46 24.12 -0.21
C ASN A 95 -8.20 25.25 0.79
N ASN A 96 -8.59 25.07 2.06
CA ASN A 96 -8.37 26.05 3.13
C ASN A 96 -7.91 25.36 4.42
N SER A 97 -6.90 25.92 5.08
CA SER A 97 -6.22 25.33 6.23
C SER A 97 -7.03 25.33 7.54
N SER A 98 -8.14 26.05 7.58
CA SER A 98 -9.10 26.08 8.70
C SER A 98 -10.15 24.96 8.64
N ASN A 99 -10.40 24.39 7.45
CA ASN A 99 -11.54 23.50 7.23
C ASN A 99 -11.19 22.02 7.42
N ALA A 100 -12.24 21.19 7.52
CA ALA A 100 -12.17 19.74 7.45
C ALA A 100 -11.54 19.29 6.12
N PHE A 101 -11.09 18.04 6.06
CA PHE A 101 -10.57 17.46 4.82
C PHE A 101 -11.65 16.68 4.09
N THR A 102 -11.77 16.90 2.79
CA THR A 102 -12.59 16.10 1.89
C THR A 102 -11.85 14.79 1.56
N TYR A 103 -12.50 13.65 1.74
CA TYR A 103 -11.94 12.36 1.33
C TYR A 103 -12.14 12.13 -0.16
N LYS A 104 -11.06 11.92 -0.92
CA LYS A 104 -11.15 11.71 -2.38
C LYS A 104 -11.25 10.25 -2.78
N GLY A 105 -10.67 9.34 -2.00
CA GLY A 105 -10.65 7.92 -2.32
C GLY A 105 -9.30 7.27 -2.06
N LEU A 106 -9.12 6.09 -2.65
CA LEU A 106 -7.87 5.35 -2.66
C LEU A 106 -7.00 5.84 -3.82
N GLY A 107 -5.83 6.36 -3.49
CA GLY A 107 -4.83 6.82 -4.45
C GLY A 107 -4.06 5.65 -5.06
N HIS A 108 -3.84 5.73 -6.36
CA HIS A 108 -2.91 4.90 -7.11
C HIS A 108 -1.84 5.81 -7.72
N ALA A 109 -0.56 5.52 -7.45
CA ALA A 109 0.53 6.33 -7.97
C ALA A 109 0.66 6.09 -9.48
N LEU A 110 0.58 7.15 -10.30
CA LEU A 110 0.80 7.07 -11.74
C LEU A 110 2.27 7.27 -12.12
N LEU A 111 2.91 8.21 -11.44
CA LEU A 111 4.32 8.53 -11.63
C LEU A 111 4.86 9.17 -10.36
N PHE A 112 6.18 9.10 -10.19
CA PHE A 112 6.88 9.84 -9.16
C PHE A 112 8.18 10.39 -9.73
N GLU A 113 8.60 11.55 -9.24
CA GLU A 113 9.80 12.24 -9.70
C GLU A 113 10.49 12.94 -8.52
N GLY A 114 11.79 13.15 -8.67
CA GLY A 114 12.58 14.01 -7.78
C GLY A 114 13.17 13.28 -6.57
N GLU A 115 14.29 13.82 -6.09
CA GLU A 115 14.96 13.30 -4.90
C GLU A 115 14.48 13.99 -3.63
N LYS A 116 14.29 15.32 -3.59
CA LYS A 116 13.87 16.07 -2.38
C LYS A 116 13.21 17.42 -2.74
N PRO A 117 11.89 17.63 -2.51
CA PRO A 117 10.89 16.65 -2.10
C PRO A 117 10.50 15.71 -3.24
N ILE A 118 10.09 14.48 -2.91
CA ILE A 118 9.47 13.61 -3.91
C ILE A 118 8.14 14.20 -4.37
N LYS A 119 7.92 14.20 -5.68
CA LYS A 119 6.66 14.47 -6.34
C LYS A 119 6.01 13.14 -6.70
N ILE A 120 4.72 12.96 -6.41
CA ILE A 120 3.95 11.80 -6.84
C ILE A 120 2.66 12.32 -7.48
N VAL A 121 2.34 11.83 -8.68
CA VAL A 121 1.04 12.10 -9.31
C VAL A 121 0.13 10.94 -9.05
N TRP A 122 -1.02 11.24 -8.49
CA TRP A 122 -2.01 10.27 -8.06
C TRP A 122 -3.22 10.28 -8.99
N THR A 123 -3.66 9.09 -9.34
CA THR A 123 -5.04 8.85 -9.77
C THR A 123 -5.82 8.19 -8.65
N PHE A 124 -7.13 8.02 -8.82
CA PHE A 124 -8.02 7.43 -7.82
C PHE A 124 -8.68 6.18 -8.36
N LEU A 125 -8.76 5.16 -7.52
CA LEU A 125 -9.44 3.93 -7.85
C LEU A 125 -10.95 4.17 -7.89
N ASP A 126 -11.55 3.78 -9.01
CA ASP A 126 -12.99 3.67 -9.19
C ASP A 126 -13.46 2.32 -8.65
N LEU A 127 -14.00 2.32 -7.44
CA LEU A 127 -14.44 1.08 -6.77
C LEU A 127 -15.66 0.42 -7.47
N THR A 128 -16.27 1.08 -8.45
CA THR A 128 -17.35 0.50 -9.27
C THR A 128 -16.83 -0.29 -10.47
N LYS A 129 -15.60 -0.02 -10.91
CA LYS A 129 -14.97 -0.67 -12.05
C LYS A 129 -14.17 -1.89 -11.62
N LYS A 130 -14.04 -2.86 -12.52
CA LYS A 130 -13.23 -4.04 -12.22
C LYS A 130 -11.77 -3.66 -12.05
N PRO A 131 -11.04 -4.35 -11.17
CA PRO A 131 -9.61 -4.15 -11.00
C PRO A 131 -8.78 -4.27 -12.30
N SER A 132 -9.21 -5.15 -13.20
CA SER A 132 -8.60 -5.38 -14.51
C SER A 132 -8.76 -4.21 -15.48
N GLU A 133 -9.77 -3.35 -15.28
CA GLU A 133 -10.12 -2.20 -16.13
C GLU A 133 -9.40 -0.92 -15.69
N GLN A 134 -8.69 -0.97 -14.56
CA GLN A 134 -7.96 0.15 -13.96
C GLN A 134 -6.44 -0.10 -13.94
N LYS A 135 -5.96 -0.95 -14.85
CA LYS A 135 -4.53 -1.24 -15.06
C LYS A 135 -3.84 0.02 -15.56
N LEU A 136 -3.21 0.75 -14.64
CA LEU A 136 -2.40 1.91 -14.98
C LEU A 136 -0.94 1.62 -14.60
N PRO A 137 -0.02 1.59 -15.59
CA PRO A 137 1.39 1.42 -15.30
C PRO A 137 1.88 2.59 -14.44
N ILE A 138 2.71 2.29 -13.45
CA ILE A 138 3.39 3.31 -12.66
C ILE A 138 4.69 3.66 -13.38
N PHE A 139 4.74 4.83 -14.01
CA PHE A 139 5.94 5.30 -14.70
C PHE A 139 7.05 5.61 -13.69
N GLY A 140 8.26 5.09 -13.94
CA GLY A 140 9.41 5.24 -13.05
C GLY A 140 9.60 4.10 -12.05
N LEU A 141 8.62 3.19 -11.90
CA LEU A 141 8.70 2.07 -10.95
C LEU A 141 9.92 1.16 -11.17
N ASP A 142 10.34 0.99 -12.43
CA ASP A 142 11.55 0.25 -12.83
C ASP A 142 12.83 0.80 -12.18
N GLU A 143 12.86 2.09 -11.77
CA GLU A 143 14.00 2.71 -11.09
C GLU A 143 14.04 2.40 -9.59
N ILE A 144 12.90 2.10 -8.95
CA ILE A 144 12.82 1.71 -7.53
C ILE A 144 13.11 0.22 -7.36
N TYR A 145 12.69 -0.61 -8.32
CA TYR A 145 12.93 -2.05 -8.34
C TYR A 145 14.24 -2.46 -9.02
N GLN A 146 15.19 -1.53 -9.19
CA GLN A 146 16.58 -1.88 -9.50
C GLN A 146 17.24 -2.59 -8.30
N VAL A 147 16.84 -3.84 -8.10
CA VAL A 147 17.72 -4.85 -7.53
C VAL A 147 18.84 -5.02 -8.55
N TYR A 148 20.06 -4.72 -8.12
CA TYR A 148 21.31 -5.08 -8.78
C TYR A 148 21.22 -6.47 -9.42
N LYS A 149 21.02 -6.50 -10.74
CA LYS A 149 21.42 -7.62 -11.58
C LYS A 149 22.58 -7.12 -12.41
N GLU A 150 23.79 -7.53 -12.06
CA GLU A 150 24.84 -7.61 -13.06
C GLU A 150 24.32 -8.45 -14.23
N GLY A 151 24.38 -7.89 -15.44
CA GLY A 151 24.05 -8.62 -16.67
C GLY A 151 22.62 -8.41 -17.20
N LYS A 152 22.57 -7.72 -18.35
CA LYS A 152 21.45 -7.55 -19.30
C LYS A 152 20.15 -6.90 -18.79
N LYS A 153 19.91 -5.70 -19.34
CA LYS A 153 18.63 -4.99 -19.36
C LYS A 153 17.50 -5.95 -19.75
N SER A 154 16.63 -6.28 -18.81
CA SER A 154 15.31 -6.85 -19.09
C SER A 154 14.30 -5.78 -18.72
N LYS A 155 13.43 -5.42 -19.68
CA LYS A 155 12.24 -4.60 -19.41
C LYS A 155 11.35 -5.46 -18.51
N SER A 156 11.18 -5.06 -17.26
CA SER A 156 10.23 -5.70 -16.36
C SER A 156 8.86 -5.10 -16.58
N GLU A 157 8.04 -5.74 -17.41
CA GLU A 157 6.59 -5.53 -17.37
C GLU A 157 6.10 -6.09 -16.03
N VAL A 158 6.01 -5.23 -15.00
CA VAL A 158 5.48 -5.64 -13.70
C VAL A 158 3.96 -5.65 -13.80
N TYR A 159 3.40 -6.84 -14.05
CA TYR A 159 1.97 -7.11 -14.05
C TYR A 159 1.42 -6.99 -12.62
N LEU A 160 0.89 -5.81 -12.27
CA LEU A 160 0.15 -5.59 -11.03
C LEU A 160 -1.26 -6.18 -11.17
N TYR A 161 -1.41 -7.46 -10.82
CA TYR A 161 -2.70 -7.99 -10.40
C TYR A 161 -3.11 -7.21 -9.15
N GLN A 162 -4.10 -6.33 -9.31
CA GLN A 162 -4.72 -5.58 -8.23
C GLN A 162 -5.19 -6.58 -7.15
N ARG A 163 -4.45 -6.65 -6.04
CA ARG A 163 -4.79 -7.51 -4.91
C ARG A 163 -5.98 -6.87 -4.21
N SER A 164 -7.13 -7.55 -4.23
CA SER A 164 -8.35 -7.06 -3.60
C SER A 164 -8.11 -6.80 -2.10
N LEU A 165 -8.32 -5.56 -1.69
CA LEU A 165 -8.13 -5.09 -0.32
C LEU A 165 -9.08 -5.75 0.65
N SER A 166 -10.30 -6.05 0.18
CA SER A 166 -11.26 -6.86 0.93
C SER A 166 -10.79 -8.30 1.05
N ALA A 167 -10.09 -8.84 0.05
CA ALA A 167 -9.56 -10.20 0.08
C ALA A 167 -8.36 -10.31 1.05
N ARG A 168 -7.45 -9.31 1.10
CA ARG A 168 -6.42 -9.25 2.15
C ARG A 168 -7.04 -9.19 3.54
N LYS A 169 -7.98 -8.26 3.76
CA LYS A 169 -8.61 -8.09 5.07
C LYS A 169 -9.34 -9.36 5.50
N LYS A 170 -10.11 -9.97 4.60
CA LYS A 170 -10.79 -11.25 4.84
C LYS A 170 -9.81 -12.38 5.11
N CYS A 171 -8.73 -12.49 4.34
CA CYS A 171 -7.68 -13.49 4.56
C CYS A 171 -7.06 -13.34 5.95
N ILE A 172 -6.79 -12.11 6.41
CA ILE A 172 -6.32 -11.84 7.77
C ILE A 172 -7.40 -12.11 8.82
N GLU A 173 -8.67 -11.79 8.56
CA GLU A 173 -9.80 -12.11 9.45
C GLU A 173 -10.00 -13.64 9.60
N ILE A 174 -9.74 -14.42 8.54
CA ILE A 174 -9.86 -15.89 8.53
C ILE A 174 -8.65 -16.56 9.18
N TYR A 175 -7.43 -16.18 8.78
CA TYR A 175 -6.20 -16.91 9.12
C TYR A 175 -5.31 -16.21 10.14
N GLY A 176 -5.60 -14.96 10.49
CA GLY A 176 -4.73 -14.12 11.32
C GLY A 176 -3.46 -13.67 10.61
N CYS A 177 -2.52 -13.11 11.37
CA CYS A 177 -1.21 -12.66 10.89
C CYS A 177 -0.08 -13.65 11.21
N ILE A 178 -0.37 -14.94 11.08
CA ILE A 178 0.57 -16.03 11.35
C ILE A 178 0.99 -16.66 10.02
N CYS A 179 2.29 -16.84 9.82
CA CYS A 179 2.80 -17.44 8.60
C CYS A 179 2.29 -18.88 8.44
N SER A 180 1.52 -19.17 7.39
CA SER A 180 0.99 -20.51 7.14
C SER A 180 2.05 -21.53 6.76
N VAL A 181 3.28 -21.11 6.43
CA VAL A 181 4.40 -22.03 6.15
C VAL A 181 5.15 -22.39 7.43
N CYS A 182 5.70 -21.40 8.15
CA CYS A 182 6.61 -21.64 9.29
C CYS A 182 6.00 -21.30 10.66
N GLY A 183 4.75 -20.85 10.72
CA GLY A 183 4.08 -20.50 11.97
C GLY A 183 4.58 -19.21 12.63
N PHE A 184 5.47 -18.46 11.97
CA PHE A 184 6.03 -17.22 12.54
C PHE A 184 4.96 -16.14 12.71
N ASP A 185 4.94 -15.53 13.88
CA ASP A 185 4.02 -14.45 14.28
C ASP A 185 4.85 -13.22 14.69
N PHE A 186 4.73 -12.16 13.89
CA PHE A 186 5.50 -10.93 14.12
C PHE A 186 5.06 -10.18 15.37
N GLU A 187 3.78 -10.19 15.71
CA GLU A 187 3.27 -9.52 16.90
C GLU A 187 3.73 -10.26 18.16
N LYS A 188 3.71 -11.60 18.14
CA LYS A 188 4.23 -12.41 19.24
C LYS A 188 5.74 -12.24 19.44
N THR A 189 6.51 -12.17 18.37
CA THR A 189 7.99 -12.07 18.47
C THR A 189 8.48 -10.65 18.70
N TYR A 190 7.87 -9.65 18.07
CA TYR A 190 8.36 -8.27 18.07
C TYR A 190 7.43 -7.29 18.81
N GLY A 191 6.30 -7.74 19.33
CA GLY A 191 5.31 -6.88 19.98
C GLY A 191 4.60 -5.96 18.99
N LEU A 192 4.23 -4.75 19.44
CA LEU A 192 3.41 -3.80 18.68
C LEU A 192 3.95 -3.46 17.29
N ILE A 193 5.27 -3.48 17.08
CA ILE A 193 5.85 -3.18 15.75
C ILE A 193 5.57 -4.27 14.71
N GLY A 194 5.21 -5.47 15.16
CA GLY A 194 4.84 -6.61 14.32
C GLY A 194 3.33 -6.76 14.09
N GLN A 195 2.51 -5.92 14.75
CA GLN A 195 1.05 -6.01 14.65
C GLN A 195 0.58 -5.82 13.21
N GLY A 196 -0.21 -6.77 12.72
CA GLY A 196 -0.74 -6.76 11.35
C GLY A 196 0.31 -6.99 10.25
N PHE A 197 1.57 -7.25 10.61
CA PHE A 197 2.66 -7.39 9.66
C PHE A 197 2.73 -8.82 9.11
N ILE A 198 2.12 -9.01 7.94
CA ILE A 198 2.18 -10.28 7.20
C ILE A 198 1.97 -10.02 5.70
N HIS A 199 2.58 -10.84 4.84
CA HIS A 199 2.34 -10.80 3.39
C HIS A 199 1.19 -11.75 3.03
N ILE A 200 0.36 -11.38 2.07
CA ILE A 200 -0.67 -12.27 1.51
C ILE A 200 -0.19 -12.77 0.15
N HIS A 201 -0.12 -14.09 0.01
CA HIS A 201 0.30 -14.78 -1.19
C HIS A 201 -0.88 -15.47 -1.87
N HIS A 202 -0.87 -15.52 -3.20
CA HIS A 202 -1.88 -16.26 -3.95
C HIS A 202 -1.40 -17.70 -4.12
N ILE A 203 -2.20 -18.67 -3.70
CA ILE A 203 -1.85 -20.09 -3.77
C ILE A 203 -1.73 -20.54 -5.23
N ASN A 204 -2.62 -20.07 -6.10
CA ASN A 204 -2.58 -20.31 -7.53
C ASN A 204 -1.89 -19.14 -8.25
N GLN A 205 -0.87 -19.45 -9.07
CA GLN A 205 -0.21 -18.43 -9.89
C GLN A 205 -1.21 -17.88 -10.92
N LEU A 206 -1.56 -16.61 -10.79
CA LEU A 206 -2.46 -15.87 -11.68
C LEU A 206 -1.99 -15.79 -13.15
N SER A 207 -0.80 -16.33 -13.48
CA SER A 207 -0.26 -16.40 -14.84
C SER A 207 -0.93 -17.45 -15.73
N GLU A 208 -1.66 -18.42 -15.17
CA GLU A 208 -2.33 -19.47 -15.96
C GLU A 208 -3.81 -19.18 -16.24
N ILE A 209 -4.41 -18.21 -15.55
CA ILE A 209 -5.84 -17.92 -15.68
C ILE A 209 -6.05 -16.87 -16.76
N LYS A 210 -6.41 -17.31 -17.97
CA LYS A 210 -6.70 -16.44 -19.13
C LYS A 210 -8.06 -15.72 -19.07
N ASN A 211 -8.86 -15.95 -18.03
CA ASN A 211 -10.22 -15.40 -17.85
C ASN A 211 -10.43 -14.80 -16.45
N GLU A 212 -11.48 -13.99 -16.29
CA GLU A 212 -11.85 -13.41 -14.99
C GLU A 212 -12.05 -14.48 -13.91
N TYR A 213 -11.46 -14.24 -12.73
CA TYR A 213 -11.54 -15.15 -11.59
C TYR A 213 -11.94 -14.39 -10.33
N ILE A 214 -12.98 -14.88 -9.65
CA ILE A 214 -13.41 -14.37 -8.34
C ILE A 214 -12.46 -14.96 -7.31
N ILE A 215 -11.64 -14.11 -6.68
CA ILE A 215 -10.75 -14.53 -5.58
C ILE A 215 -11.60 -14.90 -4.38
N ASP A 216 -11.51 -16.16 -3.96
CA ASP A 216 -11.98 -16.68 -2.68
C ASP A 216 -10.85 -16.48 -1.65
N PRO A 217 -10.97 -15.54 -0.69
CA PRO A 217 -9.90 -15.26 0.27
C PRO A 217 -9.52 -16.46 1.15
N GLU A 218 -10.39 -17.46 1.25
CA GLU A 218 -10.12 -18.71 1.97
C GLU A 218 -9.34 -19.70 1.09
N LYS A 219 -9.69 -19.83 -0.19
CA LYS A 219 -9.08 -20.86 -1.05
C LYS A 219 -7.88 -20.39 -1.86
N ASP A 220 -7.79 -19.09 -2.11
CA ASP A 220 -6.80 -18.55 -3.04
C ASP A 220 -5.70 -17.76 -2.36
N LEU A 221 -5.90 -17.37 -1.10
CA LEU A 221 -4.98 -16.50 -0.39
C LEU A 221 -4.46 -17.16 0.88
N VAL A 222 -3.19 -16.90 1.18
CA VAL A 222 -2.54 -17.43 2.37
C VAL A 222 -1.61 -16.40 2.98
N PRO A 223 -1.66 -16.17 4.31
CA PRO A 223 -0.70 -15.32 4.99
C PRO A 223 0.66 -16.01 5.12
N ILE A 224 1.73 -15.34 4.70
CA ILE A 224 3.10 -15.84 4.83
C ILE A 224 4.06 -14.73 5.23
N CYS A 225 5.15 -15.08 5.91
CA CYS A 225 6.19 -14.11 6.27
C CYS A 225 7.04 -13.73 5.04
N PRO A 226 7.73 -12.57 5.06
CA PRO A 226 8.60 -12.14 3.96
C PRO A 226 9.68 -13.16 3.58
N ASN A 227 10.20 -13.90 4.56
CA ASN A 227 11.23 -14.93 4.34
C ASN A 227 10.67 -16.12 3.56
N CYS A 228 9.54 -16.69 4.01
CA CYS A 228 8.88 -17.79 3.30
C CYS A 228 8.39 -17.36 1.91
N HIS A 229 7.85 -16.14 1.78
CA HIS A 229 7.46 -15.59 0.49
C HIS A 229 8.62 -15.53 -0.50
N SER A 230 9.79 -15.08 -0.01
CA SER A 230 11.00 -15.03 -0.82
C SER A 230 11.48 -16.43 -1.24
N MET A 231 11.31 -17.43 -0.38
CA MET A 231 11.69 -18.82 -0.69
C MET A 231 10.73 -19.50 -1.67
N LEU A 232 9.42 -19.26 -1.56
CA LEU A 232 8.42 -19.80 -2.50
C LEU A 232 8.77 -19.43 -3.96
N HIS A 233 9.21 -18.20 -4.18
CA HIS A 233 9.53 -17.67 -5.51
C HIS A 233 10.97 -17.94 -5.99
N LYS A 234 11.75 -18.80 -5.31
CA LYS A 234 13.09 -19.19 -5.79
C LYS A 234 13.09 -20.11 -7.02
N ARG A 235 11.93 -20.68 -7.37
CA ARG A 235 11.71 -21.54 -8.55
C ARG A 235 10.56 -20.99 -9.40
N ASN A 236 10.58 -21.32 -10.69
CA ASN A 236 9.42 -21.22 -11.57
C ASN A 236 9.11 -22.61 -12.18
N PRO A 237 7.93 -23.20 -11.94
CA PRO A 237 6.84 -22.71 -11.08
C PRO A 237 7.26 -22.60 -9.61
N SER A 238 6.63 -21.68 -8.88
CA SER A 238 6.94 -21.43 -7.46
C SER A 238 6.66 -22.68 -6.63
N TYR A 239 7.35 -22.81 -5.50
CA TYR A 239 7.04 -23.88 -4.57
C TYR A 239 5.61 -23.74 -4.04
N THR A 240 4.95 -24.86 -3.76
CA THR A 240 3.70 -24.84 -2.99
C THR A 240 3.99 -24.61 -1.51
N ILE A 241 2.95 -24.25 -0.75
CA ILE A 241 3.04 -24.09 0.70
C ILE A 241 3.47 -25.40 1.36
N GLU A 242 2.95 -26.52 0.87
CA GLU A 242 3.22 -27.88 1.33
C GLU A 242 4.66 -28.29 1.02
N GLU A 243 5.15 -28.02 -0.19
CA GLU A 243 6.55 -28.27 -0.56
C GLU A 243 7.50 -27.51 0.36
N LEU A 244 7.23 -26.22 0.62
CA LEU A 244 8.09 -25.40 1.46
C LEU A 244 8.02 -25.81 2.93
N LYS A 245 6.84 -26.23 3.43
CA LYS A 245 6.69 -26.85 4.76
C LYS A 245 7.54 -28.10 4.89
N SER A 246 7.50 -28.99 3.91
CA SER A 246 8.30 -30.23 3.92
C SER A 246 9.80 -29.98 3.91
N LEU A 247 10.26 -28.88 3.29
CA LEU A 247 11.67 -28.49 3.31
C LEU A 247 12.11 -27.97 4.68
N ILE A 248 11.26 -27.20 5.36
CA ILE A 248 11.56 -26.66 6.70
C ILE A 248 11.56 -27.79 7.76
N ASN A 249 10.59 -28.70 7.69
CA ASN A 249 10.42 -29.79 8.65
C ASN A 249 11.36 -30.99 8.44
N LYS A 250 12.29 -30.93 7.48
CA LYS A 250 13.37 -31.91 7.29
C LYS A 250 14.60 -31.64 8.18
N SER A 251 14.47 -30.71 9.14
CA SER A 251 15.53 -30.30 10.07
C SER A 251 15.33 -30.91 11.44
#